data_AF-A0A969SK43-F1
#
_entry.id   AF-A0A969SK43-F1
#
_cell.length_a   1.000
_cell.length_b   1.000
_cell.length_c   1.000
_cell.angle_alpha   90.00
_cell.angle_beta   90.00
_cell.angle_gamma   90.00
#
_symmetry.space_group_name_H-M   'P 1'
#
loop_
_entity.id
_entity.type
_entity.pdbx_description
1 polymer ?
#
loop_
_entity_poly.entity_id
_entity_poly.type
_entity_poly.pdbx_seq_one_letter_code
_entity_poly.pdbx_strand_id
1 'polypeptide(L)'
;MSNKFTDTSIYFTLFKKVGLNRFLISLFSNFGGFWLFIEPASFFLPESLKFGLGGYLSLVLISLAFAIIQNLPKISISYKLSSPDTDIEIKVGDIFQENGHLVIGFNDVFDTELGEIIRDSSVQGQFLKRVYRGKQDKLDSDIETALQEHISNRSLDPDKNRGKAWRYPIGTTITLGSYEKDIS
;
A
#
# COMPACT_ATOMS: atom_id res chain seq x y z
N MET A 1 -16.68 -9.37 1.49
CA MET A 1 -17.14 -8.08 2.07
C MET A 1 -15.93 -7.16 2.13
N SER A 2 -15.78 -6.25 1.17
CA SER A 2 -14.60 -5.37 1.04
C SER A 2 -14.55 -4.38 2.20
N ASN A 3 -13.43 -4.37 2.94
CA ASN A 3 -13.28 -3.63 4.19
C ASN A 3 -12.97 -2.15 3.91
N LYS A 4 -14.00 -1.35 3.58
CA LYS A 4 -13.89 0.11 3.35
C LYS A 4 -13.21 0.91 4.48
N PHE A 5 -13.08 0.32 5.67
CA PHE A 5 -12.49 0.97 6.84
C PHE A 5 -10.96 1.10 6.78
N THR A 6 -10.24 0.18 6.13
CA THR A 6 -8.78 0.29 5.96
C THR A 6 -8.42 1.38 4.97
N ASP A 7 -9.15 1.46 3.86
CA ASP A 7 -8.90 2.44 2.79
C ASP A 7 -8.99 3.88 3.31
N THR A 8 -10.07 4.22 4.01
CA THR A 8 -10.31 5.60 4.46
C THR A 8 -9.19 6.12 5.37
N SER A 9 -8.63 5.26 6.23
CA SER A 9 -7.52 5.62 7.12
C SER A 9 -6.20 5.85 6.36
N ILE A 10 -5.95 5.05 5.32
CA ILE A 10 -4.78 5.18 4.44
C ILE A 10 -4.91 6.46 3.62
N TYR A 11 -6.08 6.72 3.02
CA TYR A 11 -6.40 7.96 2.32
C TYR A 11 -6.14 9.18 3.20
N PHE A 12 -6.68 9.20 4.43
CA PHE A 12 -6.50 10.32 5.35
C PHE A 12 -5.02 10.53 5.75
N THR A 13 -4.30 9.44 6.01
CA THR A 13 -2.87 9.50 6.39
C THR A 13 -2.01 10.05 5.25
N LEU A 14 -2.24 9.56 4.03
CA LEU A 14 -1.54 10.04 2.82
C LEU A 14 -1.87 11.51 2.53
N PHE A 15 -3.15 11.87 2.64
CA PHE A 15 -3.62 13.24 2.45
C PHE A 15 -3.01 14.20 3.48
N LYS A 16 -2.95 13.83 4.76
CA LYS A 16 -2.44 14.72 5.82
C LYS A 16 -0.94 15.01 5.68
N LYS A 17 -0.12 14.02 5.29
CA LYS A 17 1.35 14.15 5.30
C LYS A 17 1.92 14.84 4.06
N VAL A 18 1.34 14.59 2.89
CA VAL A 18 1.85 15.11 1.60
C VAL A 18 0.81 15.98 0.90
N GLY A 19 -0.47 15.72 1.14
CA GLY A 19 -1.59 16.39 0.46
C GLY A 19 -1.87 17.80 0.96
N LEU A 20 -1.69 18.13 2.24
CA LEU A 20 -2.11 19.44 2.77
C LEU A 20 -1.39 20.63 2.09
N ASN A 21 -0.06 20.57 1.93
CA ASN A 21 0.68 21.63 1.26
C ASN A 21 0.31 21.73 -0.22
N ARG A 22 0.18 20.59 -0.91
CA ARG A 22 -0.23 20.56 -2.33
C ARG A 22 -1.65 21.09 -2.51
N PHE A 23 -2.54 20.75 -1.58
CA PHE A 23 -3.92 21.21 -1.53
C PHE A 23 -4.02 22.73 -1.38
N LEU A 24 -3.26 23.32 -0.44
CA LEU A 24 -3.25 24.78 -0.27
C LEU A 24 -2.70 25.47 -1.51
N ILE A 25 -1.62 24.95 -2.11
CA ILE A 25 -1.08 25.49 -3.36
C ILE A 25 -2.11 25.41 -4.49
N SER A 26 -2.79 24.27 -4.66
CA SER A 26 -3.85 24.12 -5.67
C SER A 26 -5.04 25.04 -5.40
N LEU A 27 -5.44 25.24 -4.14
CA LEU A 27 -6.54 26.13 -3.77
C LEU A 27 -6.24 27.56 -4.21
N PHE A 28 -5.09 28.11 -3.79
CA PHE A 28 -4.70 29.48 -4.14
C PHE A 28 -4.42 29.64 -5.64
N SER A 29 -3.85 28.61 -6.29
CA SER A 29 -3.61 28.61 -7.73
C SER A 29 -4.90 28.60 -8.54
N ASN A 30 -5.88 27.76 -8.18
CA ASN A 30 -7.19 27.72 -8.83
C ASN A 30 -7.95 29.04 -8.61
N PHE A 31 -7.96 29.54 -7.37
CA PHE A 31 -8.62 30.80 -7.05
C PHE A 31 -8.04 31.97 -7.83
N GLY A 32 -6.71 32.12 -7.81
CA GLY A 32 -6.01 33.17 -8.57
C GLY A 32 -6.22 33.02 -10.07
N GLY A 33 -6.20 31.77 -10.58
CA GLY A 33 -6.47 31.48 -11.99
C GLY A 33 -7.87 31.90 -12.43
N PHE A 34 -8.90 31.56 -11.67
CA PHE A 34 -10.26 32.00 -11.98
C PHE A 34 -10.42 33.51 -11.84
N TRP A 35 -9.84 34.11 -10.79
CA TRP A 35 -9.87 35.56 -10.56
C TRP A 35 -9.29 36.34 -11.76
N LEU A 36 -8.16 35.87 -12.30
CA LEU A 36 -7.48 36.46 -13.45
C LEU A 36 -8.39 36.61 -14.67
N PHE A 37 -9.32 35.68 -14.91
CA PHE A 37 -10.26 35.76 -16.04
C PHE A 37 -11.52 36.54 -15.69
N ILE A 38 -11.98 36.44 -14.44
CA ILE A 38 -13.21 37.11 -13.98
C ILE A 38 -13.03 38.63 -13.96
N GLU A 39 -11.89 39.14 -13.49
CA GLU A 39 -11.67 40.57 -13.34
C GLU A 39 -11.72 41.34 -14.68
N PRO A 40 -11.00 40.94 -15.75
CA PRO A 40 -11.16 41.53 -17.08
C PRO A 40 -12.58 41.34 -17.64
N ALA A 41 -13.19 40.16 -17.45
CA ALA A 41 -14.56 39.92 -17.95
C ALA A 41 -15.59 40.86 -17.31
N SER A 42 -15.40 41.19 -16.02
CA SER A 42 -16.27 42.14 -15.30
C SER A 42 -16.23 43.55 -15.90
N PHE A 43 -15.11 43.93 -16.52
CA PHE A 43 -14.98 45.21 -17.21
C PHE A 43 -15.80 45.25 -18.51
N PHE A 44 -15.89 44.13 -19.25
CA PHE A 44 -16.65 44.04 -20.50
C PHE A 44 -18.15 43.77 -20.30
N LEU A 45 -18.54 43.11 -19.20
CA LEU A 45 -19.93 42.71 -18.93
C LEU A 45 -20.40 43.14 -17.51
N PRO A 46 -20.36 44.45 -17.18
CA PRO A 46 -20.58 44.96 -15.82
C PRO A 46 -21.99 44.74 -15.26
N GLU A 47 -22.99 44.56 -16.11
CA GLU A 47 -24.38 44.27 -15.71
C GLU A 47 -24.57 42.83 -15.21
N SER A 48 -23.82 41.87 -15.79
CA SER A 48 -23.97 40.43 -15.50
C SER A 48 -23.01 39.90 -14.43
N LEU A 49 -21.93 40.63 -14.15
CA LEU A 49 -20.82 40.21 -13.28
C LEU A 49 -20.68 41.11 -12.04
N LYS A 50 -21.80 41.48 -11.42
CA LYS A 50 -21.78 42.12 -10.09
C LYS A 50 -21.55 41.05 -9.02
N PHE A 51 -20.28 40.72 -8.78
CA PHE A 51 -19.89 39.78 -7.73
C PHE A 51 -20.12 40.41 -6.35
N GLY A 52 -21.30 40.20 -5.78
CA GLY A 52 -21.52 40.39 -4.34
C GLY A 52 -20.81 39.29 -3.53
N LEU A 53 -21.05 39.27 -2.21
CA LEU A 53 -20.49 38.27 -1.29
C LEU A 53 -20.76 36.81 -1.77
N GLY A 54 -21.95 36.55 -2.32
CA GLY A 54 -22.31 35.23 -2.85
C GLY A 54 -21.48 34.79 -4.05
N GLY A 55 -21.08 35.73 -4.91
CA GLY A 55 -20.21 35.45 -6.06
C GLY A 55 -18.81 35.05 -5.62
N TYR A 56 -18.23 35.79 -4.67
CA TYR A 56 -16.94 35.41 -4.06
C TYR A 56 -17.01 34.06 -3.35
N LEU A 57 -18.07 33.79 -2.59
CA LEU A 57 -18.27 32.50 -1.94
C LEU A 57 -18.34 31.36 -2.96
N SER A 58 -19.04 31.56 -4.08
CA SER A 58 -19.10 30.55 -5.15
C SER A 58 -17.73 30.27 -5.77
N LEU A 59 -16.91 31.31 -5.96
CA LEU A 59 -15.55 31.19 -6.49
C LEU A 59 -14.65 30.39 -5.54
N VAL A 60 -14.73 30.67 -4.24
CA VAL A 60 -14.00 29.93 -3.21
C VAL A 60 -14.46 28.46 -3.19
N LEU A 61 -15.76 28.19 -3.25
CA LEU A 61 -16.30 26.82 -3.26
C LEU A 61 -15.87 26.04 -4.50
N ILE A 62 -15.88 26.67 -5.68
CA ILE A 62 -15.41 26.05 -6.93
C ILE A 62 -13.91 25.76 -6.83
N SER A 63 -13.11 26.74 -6.38
CA SER A 63 -11.66 26.57 -6.20
C SER A 63 -11.33 25.45 -5.20
N LEU A 64 -12.12 25.36 -4.13
CA LEU A 64 -12.04 24.30 -3.12
C LEU A 64 -12.36 22.93 -3.72
N ALA A 65 -13.45 22.81 -4.49
CA ALA A 65 -13.82 21.57 -5.15
C ALA A 65 -12.72 21.08 -6.10
N PHE A 66 -12.18 21.97 -6.95
CA PHE A 66 -11.07 21.64 -7.84
C PHE A 66 -9.80 21.25 -7.06
N ALA A 67 -9.48 21.94 -5.97
CA ALA A 67 -8.33 21.61 -5.14
C ALA A 67 -8.46 20.22 -4.49
N ILE A 68 -9.65 19.84 -4.02
CA ILE A 68 -9.91 18.50 -3.50
C ILE A 68 -9.66 17.46 -4.59
N ILE A 69 -10.30 17.62 -5.75
CA ILE A 69 -10.24 16.64 -6.86
C ILE A 69 -8.79 16.44 -7.34
N GLN A 70 -8.02 17.52 -7.50
CA GLN A 70 -6.63 17.45 -7.97
C GLN A 70 -5.69 16.77 -6.96
N ASN A 71 -6.00 16.83 -5.67
CA ASN A 71 -5.11 16.35 -4.59
C ASN A 71 -5.58 15.04 -3.95
N LEU A 72 -6.57 14.37 -4.54
CA LEU A 72 -6.93 13.01 -4.11
C LEU A 72 -5.71 12.09 -4.27
N PRO A 73 -5.26 11.41 -3.19
CA PRO A 73 -4.07 10.60 -3.26
C PRO A 73 -4.32 9.37 -4.14
N LYS A 74 -3.38 9.10 -5.05
CA LYS A 74 -3.38 7.87 -5.85
C LYS A 74 -2.85 6.74 -4.99
N ILE A 75 -3.68 5.73 -4.76
CA ILE A 75 -3.34 4.56 -3.93
C ILE A 75 -2.83 3.39 -4.77
N SER A 76 -3.17 3.35 -6.06
CA SER A 76 -2.67 2.38 -7.02
C SER A 76 -2.20 3.08 -8.30
N ILE A 77 -1.11 2.59 -8.88
CA ILE A 77 -0.66 2.89 -10.22
C ILE A 77 -0.40 1.58 -10.96
N SER A 78 -1.04 1.41 -12.12
CA SER A 78 -0.87 0.24 -12.98
C SER A 78 -0.17 0.65 -14.28
N TYR A 79 0.74 -0.21 -14.72
CA TYR A 79 1.44 -0.08 -15.99
C TYR A 79 1.41 -1.43 -16.72
N LYS A 80 0.91 -1.40 -17.95
CA LYS A 80 0.84 -2.57 -18.82
C LYS A 80 2.12 -2.70 -19.64
N LEU A 81 2.79 -3.84 -19.51
CA LEU A 81 3.89 -4.23 -20.38
C LEU A 81 3.32 -4.83 -21.67
N SER A 82 3.85 -4.41 -22.82
CA SER A 82 3.42 -4.90 -24.12
C SER A 82 4.04 -6.25 -24.50
N SER A 83 5.15 -6.63 -23.86
CA SER A 83 5.83 -7.90 -24.09
C SER A 83 6.72 -8.23 -22.89
N PRO A 84 6.39 -9.26 -22.08
CA PRO A 84 5.17 -10.09 -22.13
C PRO A 84 3.89 -9.29 -21.80
N ASP A 85 2.71 -9.85 -22.12
CA ASP A 85 1.41 -9.29 -21.73
C ASP A 85 1.25 -9.42 -20.21
N THR A 86 1.68 -8.40 -19.48
CA THR A 86 1.75 -8.41 -18.02
C THR A 86 1.43 -7.03 -17.47
N ASP A 87 0.54 -6.97 -16.49
CA ASP A 87 0.20 -5.75 -15.79
C ASP A 87 1.00 -5.67 -14.48
N ILE A 88 1.76 -4.59 -14.30
CA ILE A 88 2.46 -4.29 -13.06
C ILE A 88 1.67 -3.23 -12.31
N GLU A 89 1.20 -3.58 -11.12
CA GLU A 89 0.49 -2.66 -10.21
C GLU A 89 1.35 -2.39 -8.98
N ILE A 90 1.59 -1.10 -8.68
CA ILE A 90 2.11 -0.66 -7.39
C ILE A 90 0.96 -0.04 -6.61
N LYS A 91 0.64 -0.62 -5.45
CA LYS A 91 -0.44 -0.12 -4.59
C LYS A 91 -0.06 -0.04 -3.13
N VAL A 92 -0.76 0.84 -2.42
CA VAL A 92 -0.72 0.93 -0.95
C VAL A 92 -1.92 0.16 -0.40
N GLY A 93 -1.66 -0.92 0.33
CA GLY A 93 -2.73 -1.77 0.84
C GLY A 93 -2.22 -2.88 1.76
N ASP A 94 -3.11 -3.80 2.10
CA ASP A 94 -2.83 -4.98 2.91
C ASP A 94 -2.62 -6.19 1.99
N ILE A 95 -1.39 -6.70 1.94
CA ILE A 95 -1.01 -7.81 1.05
C ILE A 95 -1.79 -9.11 1.31
N PHE A 96 -2.38 -9.29 2.50
CA PHE A 96 -3.18 -10.47 2.84
C PHE A 96 -4.63 -10.38 2.35
N GLN A 97 -5.05 -9.21 1.86
CA GLN A 97 -6.36 -9.02 1.23
C GLN A 97 -6.30 -9.15 -0.29
N GLU A 98 -5.10 -9.34 -0.84
CA GLU A 98 -4.88 -9.46 -2.28
C GLU A 98 -5.20 -10.86 -2.79
N ASN A 99 -5.80 -10.91 -3.98
CA ASN A 99 -6.09 -12.18 -4.63
C ASN A 99 -4.82 -12.69 -5.34
N GLY A 100 -4.49 -13.97 -5.12
CA GLY A 100 -3.39 -14.65 -5.83
C GLY A 100 -2.31 -15.17 -4.89
N HIS A 101 -1.15 -15.52 -5.49
CA HIS A 101 0.00 -16.00 -4.73
C HIS A 101 0.69 -14.84 -4.03
N LEU A 102 0.98 -15.03 -2.75
CA LEU A 102 1.69 -14.05 -1.93
C LEU A 102 3.14 -14.47 -1.76
N VAL A 103 4.06 -13.58 -2.14
CA VAL A 103 5.49 -13.75 -1.87
C VAL A 103 5.86 -12.92 -0.64
N ILE A 104 6.34 -13.56 0.41
CA ILE A 104 6.71 -12.92 1.68
C ILE A 104 8.22 -13.00 1.86
N GLY A 105 8.85 -11.83 2.04
CA GLY A 105 10.27 -11.77 2.40
C GLY A 105 10.52 -12.32 3.80
N PHE A 106 11.51 -13.20 3.92
CA PHE A 106 11.90 -13.86 5.16
C PHE A 106 13.40 -13.66 5.44
N ASN A 107 13.82 -13.96 6.67
CA ASN A 107 15.25 -14.02 7.00
C ASN A 107 15.85 -15.33 6.46
N ASP A 108 17.18 -15.38 6.42
CA ASP A 108 17.96 -16.51 5.92
C ASP A 108 17.89 -17.76 6.81
N VAL A 109 17.24 -17.70 7.98
CA VAL A 109 17.06 -18.84 8.89
C VAL A 109 15.63 -19.36 8.97
N PHE A 110 14.71 -18.74 8.24
CA PHE A 110 13.27 -19.03 8.30
C PHE A 110 12.68 -19.05 9.72
N ASP A 111 13.05 -18.05 10.53
CA ASP A 111 12.60 -17.94 11.93
C ASP A 111 11.14 -17.53 12.03
N THR A 112 10.39 -18.08 12.99
CA THR A 112 8.96 -17.82 13.17
C THR A 112 8.63 -17.33 14.59
N GLU A 113 9.65 -17.20 15.45
CA GLU A 113 9.48 -16.85 16.85
C GLU A 113 8.95 -15.40 17.01
N LEU A 114 7.73 -15.30 17.52
CA LEU A 114 7.10 -14.01 17.83
C LEU A 114 7.73 -13.39 19.09
N GLY A 115 7.89 -12.07 19.07
CA GLY A 115 8.42 -11.30 20.19
C GLY A 115 9.60 -10.46 19.76
N GLU A 116 10.80 -10.84 20.22
CA GLU A 116 12.01 -10.09 19.92
C GLU A 116 12.52 -10.28 18.49
N ILE A 117 12.34 -11.48 17.91
CA ILE A 117 12.81 -11.81 16.56
C ILE A 117 11.80 -11.31 15.52
N ILE A 118 10.54 -11.73 15.63
CA ILE A 118 9.45 -11.28 14.75
C ILE A 118 8.46 -10.44 15.55
N ARG A 119 8.34 -9.17 15.15
CA ARG A 119 7.28 -8.31 15.68
C ARG A 119 5.93 -8.78 15.19
N ASP A 120 4.95 -8.80 16.08
CA ASP A 120 3.56 -9.11 15.77
C ASP A 120 2.94 -8.27 14.64
N SER A 121 3.39 -7.03 14.50
CA SER A 121 2.93 -6.11 13.46
C SER A 121 3.66 -6.28 12.12
N SER A 122 4.73 -7.09 12.06
CA SER A 122 5.47 -7.33 10.82
C SER A 122 4.66 -8.18 9.86
N VAL A 123 5.10 -8.25 8.60
CA VAL A 123 4.48 -9.13 7.61
C VAL A 123 4.54 -10.59 8.05
N GLN A 124 5.67 -11.06 8.57
CA GLN A 124 5.82 -12.45 9.03
C GLN A 124 4.91 -12.75 10.23
N GLY A 125 4.82 -11.82 11.20
CA GLY A 125 3.92 -11.98 12.35
C GLY A 125 2.45 -12.01 11.93
N GLN A 126 2.07 -11.14 10.98
CA GLN A 126 0.73 -11.15 10.39
C GLN A 126 0.44 -12.42 9.57
N PHE A 127 1.43 -12.96 8.87
CA PHE A 127 1.30 -14.24 8.15
C PHE A 127 0.99 -15.39 9.12
N LEU A 128 1.75 -15.50 10.21
CA LEU A 128 1.50 -16.50 11.26
C LEU A 128 0.10 -16.33 11.87
N LYS A 129 -0.29 -15.10 12.24
CA LYS A 129 -1.59 -14.84 12.88
C LYS A 129 -2.77 -15.05 11.95
N ARG A 130 -2.70 -14.60 10.70
CA ARG A 130 -3.85 -14.58 9.77
C ARG A 130 -3.97 -15.87 8.97
N VAL A 131 -2.86 -16.39 8.44
CA VAL A 131 -2.88 -17.60 7.58
C VAL A 131 -2.80 -18.86 8.44
N TYR A 132 -1.86 -18.89 9.39
CA TYR A 132 -1.65 -20.05 10.28
C TYR A 132 -2.47 -19.99 11.58
N ARG A 133 -3.32 -18.96 11.75
CA ARG A 133 -4.18 -18.76 12.93
C ARG A 133 -3.41 -18.78 14.25
N GLY A 134 -2.18 -18.28 14.24
CA GLY A 134 -1.29 -18.24 15.41
C GLY A 134 -0.63 -19.58 15.77
N LYS A 135 -0.77 -20.62 14.93
CA LYS A 135 -0.16 -21.93 15.18
C LYS A 135 1.29 -21.96 14.69
N GLN A 136 2.22 -21.53 15.54
CA GLN A 136 3.64 -21.46 15.20
C GLN A 136 4.22 -22.84 14.85
N ASP A 137 3.92 -23.87 15.65
CA ASP A 137 4.40 -25.24 15.41
C ASP A 137 4.03 -25.77 14.02
N LYS A 138 2.83 -25.42 13.54
CA LYS A 138 2.37 -25.81 12.21
C LYS A 138 3.17 -25.09 11.12
N LEU A 139 3.39 -23.78 11.29
CA LEU A 139 4.19 -23.01 10.35
C LEU A 139 5.64 -23.53 10.31
N ASP A 140 6.22 -23.84 11.46
CA ASP A 140 7.58 -24.42 11.53
C ASP A 140 7.66 -25.79 10.86
N SER A 141 6.67 -26.65 11.08
CA SER A 141 6.60 -27.96 10.42
C SER A 141 6.49 -27.84 8.90
N ASP A 142 5.64 -26.93 8.39
CA ASP A 142 5.46 -26.72 6.95
C ASP A 142 6.73 -26.14 6.32
N ILE A 143 7.38 -25.18 7.00
CA ILE A 143 8.66 -24.59 6.58
C ILE A 143 9.77 -25.66 6.53
N GLU A 144 9.93 -26.46 7.59
CA GLU A 144 10.98 -27.50 7.64
C GLU A 144 10.75 -28.56 6.56
N THR A 145 9.50 -28.90 6.27
CA THR A 145 9.14 -29.81 5.19
C THR A 145 9.53 -29.23 3.82
N ALA A 146 9.21 -27.95 3.58
CA ALA A 146 9.55 -27.30 2.31
C ALA A 146 11.06 -27.03 2.16
N LEU A 147 11.80 -26.93 3.26
CA LEU A 147 13.26 -26.72 3.24
C LEU A 147 14.08 -28.01 3.08
N GLN A 148 13.45 -29.19 3.03
CA GLN A 148 14.16 -30.46 2.90
C GLN A 148 15.09 -30.50 1.67
N GLU A 149 14.65 -29.91 0.55
CA GLU A 149 15.43 -29.84 -0.69
C GLU A 149 16.66 -28.92 -0.59
N HIS A 150 16.72 -28.07 0.44
CA HIS A 150 17.78 -27.08 0.66
C HIS A 150 18.75 -27.45 1.80
N ILE A 151 18.55 -28.59 2.47
CA ILE A 151 19.37 -29.00 3.63
C ILE A 151 20.85 -29.16 3.27
N SER A 152 21.19 -29.58 2.06
CA SER A 152 22.60 -29.76 1.66
C SER A 152 23.40 -28.45 1.61
N ASN A 153 22.72 -27.32 1.47
CA ASN A 153 23.34 -26.02 1.20
C ASN A 153 23.26 -25.07 2.40
N ARG A 154 22.74 -25.54 3.55
CA ARG A 154 22.63 -24.72 4.76
C ARG A 154 23.94 -24.72 5.54
N SER A 155 24.26 -23.61 6.19
CA SER A 155 25.39 -23.49 7.11
C SER A 155 24.89 -23.33 8.55
N LEU A 156 25.63 -23.90 9.50
CA LEU A 156 25.35 -23.67 10.92
C LEU A 156 26.01 -22.36 11.33
N ASP A 157 25.26 -21.48 11.99
CA ASP A 157 25.79 -20.31 12.68
C ASP A 157 25.94 -20.62 14.18
N PRO A 158 27.15 -20.95 14.65
CA PRO A 158 27.38 -21.32 16.04
C PRO A 158 27.29 -20.13 17.00
N ASP A 159 27.41 -18.90 16.51
CA ASP A 159 27.41 -17.68 17.34
C ASP A 159 25.99 -17.15 17.61
N LYS A 160 24.98 -17.79 16.99
CA LYS A 160 23.58 -17.39 17.11
C LYS A 160 22.95 -17.95 18.39
N ASN A 161 22.83 -17.10 19.40
CA ASN A 161 22.32 -17.46 20.73
C ASN A 161 20.77 -17.47 20.87
N ARG A 162 20.02 -17.08 19.84
CA ARG A 162 18.54 -17.01 19.85
C ARG A 162 17.95 -17.36 18.49
N GLY A 163 16.84 -18.08 18.47
CA GLY A 163 16.14 -18.51 17.25
C GLY A 163 16.84 -19.67 16.51
N LYS A 164 16.51 -19.85 15.23
CA LYS A 164 17.07 -20.95 14.40
C LYS A 164 18.52 -20.66 13.98
N ALA A 165 19.42 -21.64 14.16
CA ALA A 165 20.86 -21.51 13.88
C ALA A 165 21.27 -21.91 12.44
N TRP A 166 20.42 -22.64 11.72
CA TRP A 166 20.68 -23.03 10.35
C TRP A 166 20.35 -21.88 9.39
N ARG A 167 21.37 -21.42 8.65
CA ARG A 167 21.26 -20.38 7.62
C ARG A 167 21.21 -21.00 6.23
N TYR A 168 20.34 -20.48 5.39
CA TYR A 168 20.15 -20.87 4.01
C TYR A 168 20.75 -19.82 3.07
N PRO A 169 21.25 -20.19 1.88
CA PRO A 169 21.79 -19.23 0.93
C PRO A 169 20.76 -18.17 0.52
N ILE A 170 21.25 -16.96 0.22
CA ILE A 170 20.41 -15.88 -0.31
C ILE A 170 19.72 -16.36 -1.60
N GLY A 171 18.42 -16.07 -1.71
CA GLY A 171 17.59 -16.52 -2.84
C GLY A 171 16.87 -17.86 -2.59
N THR A 172 17.13 -18.54 -1.47
CA THR A 172 16.33 -19.71 -1.05
C THR A 172 14.87 -19.30 -0.95
N THR A 173 14.01 -19.96 -1.73
CA THR A 173 12.58 -19.68 -1.82
C THR A 173 11.82 -20.98 -1.65
N ILE A 174 10.90 -21.01 -0.68
CA ILE A 174 10.02 -22.16 -0.43
C ILE A 174 8.59 -21.78 -0.74
N THR A 175 7.80 -22.75 -1.18
CA THR A 175 6.36 -22.57 -1.42
C THR A 175 5.59 -23.25 -0.30
N LEU A 176 4.65 -22.52 0.31
CA LEU A 176 3.78 -23.02 1.37
C LEU A 176 2.33 -23.02 0.89
N GLY A 177 1.60 -24.09 1.23
CA GLY A 177 0.24 -24.34 0.75
C GLY A 177 0.20 -25.09 -0.58
N SER A 178 -0.82 -25.92 -0.75
CA SER A 178 -1.13 -26.61 -2.01
C SER A 178 -2.02 -25.73 -2.89
N TYR A 179 -1.70 -25.66 -4.19
CA TYR A 179 -2.68 -25.27 -5.19
C TYR A 179 -3.59 -26.49 -5.40
N GLU A 180 -4.62 -26.65 -4.57
CA GLU A 180 -5.73 -27.53 -4.95
C GLU A 180 -6.40 -26.85 -6.14
N LYS A 181 -6.03 -27.28 -7.34
CA LYS A 181 -6.81 -27.02 -8.54
C LYS A 181 -8.13 -27.75 -8.30
N ASP A 182 -9.17 -27.03 -7.91
CA ASP A 182 -10.54 -27.55 -7.96
C ASP A 182 -10.84 -27.89 -9.43
N ILE A 183 -10.51 -29.13 -9.81
CA ILE A 183 -10.93 -29.73 -11.06
C ILE A 183 -12.37 -30.19 -10.81
N SER A 184 -13.31 -29.27 -11.01
CA SER A 184 -14.72 -29.59 -11.25
C SER A 184 -14.93 -29.97 -12.71
#